data_AF-A0A3D5EZA3-F1
#
_entry.id   AF-A0A3D5EZA3-F1
#
_cell.length_a   1.000
_cell.length_b   1.000
_cell.length_c   1.000
_cell.angle_alpha   90.00
_cell.angle_beta   90.00
_cell.angle_gamma   90.00
#
_symmetry.space_group_name_H-M   'P 1'
#
loop_
_entity.id
_entity.type
_entity.pdbx_description
1 polymer ?
#
loop_
_entity_poly.entity_id
_entity_poly.type
_entity_poly.pdbx_seq_one_letter_code
_entity_poly.pdbx_strand_id
1 'polypeptide(L)'
;ILLLGYCYFRLAGEAYALVAIGLISFAAVAQFAPAIIGGMYWRGGTRGGALAGLLAGFIVWGYTLLLPSFAKSGWLPNDFLTQGLFGIDLLRPQQLFGLSGIDEISHCLFWSFLANIGAYVGVSLLRPPMVAEATQATVFVDALQESGPIGAVLWRGRAKVSDLQELVGRFLGPARAEVAFAGYARRHGGRQGDKLEADARLVQFAESLLAGAIGSASARVMVASVAKEEPLSIEEVMHILDEASQLRTYSRELERKSRELTAATLELREANERLQELDRVKDDIMSSVTHELRTPLTSIRAFSELLRDDPKMHLPDRERFLGLIVSETERLTRLINQTLDLAKIESGRADWNACELDLKEVIEQSVAATSQLFREKEAHVDLDLPDNLPLIMGDRDRL
;
A
#
# COMPACT_ATOMS: atom_id res chain seq x y z
N ILE A 1 42.05 -0.96 29.15
CA ILE A 1 42.49 -0.71 27.75
C ILE A 1 41.97 -1.81 26.82
N LEU A 2 42.33 -3.09 27.00
CA LEU A 2 41.83 -4.20 26.17
C LEU A 2 40.30 -4.35 26.18
N LEU A 3 39.65 -4.22 27.34
CA LEU A 3 38.19 -4.28 27.45
C LEU A 3 37.48 -3.12 26.75
N LEU A 4 38.08 -1.92 26.78
CA LEU A 4 37.62 -0.73 26.04
C LEU A 4 37.81 -0.91 24.53
N GLY A 5 38.93 -1.51 24.10
CA GLY A 5 39.19 -1.86 22.71
C GLY A 5 38.23 -2.94 22.19
N TYR A 6 37.89 -3.94 23.01
CA TYR A 6 36.87 -4.95 22.67
C TYR A 6 35.47 -4.35 22.58
N CYS A 7 35.11 -3.44 23.50
CA CYS A 7 33.83 -2.75 23.45
C CYS A 7 33.71 -1.84 22.23
N TYR A 8 34.79 -1.11 21.88
CA TYR A 8 34.87 -0.33 20.64
C TYR A 8 34.77 -1.24 19.40
N PHE A 9 35.49 -2.35 19.34
CA PHE A 9 35.41 -3.30 18.23
C PHE A 9 34.00 -3.86 18.04
N ARG A 10 33.30 -4.19 19.12
CA ARG A 10 31.94 -4.77 19.07
C ARG A 10 30.86 -3.73 18.73
N LEU A 11 30.97 -2.50 19.23
CA LEU A 11 30.00 -1.43 18.99
C LEU A 11 30.26 -0.67 17.68
N ALA A 12 31.53 -0.40 17.37
CA ALA A 12 31.93 0.30 16.15
C ALA A 12 32.05 -0.64 14.93
N GLY A 13 32.30 -1.94 15.13
CA GLY A 13 32.43 -2.91 14.03
C GLY A 13 31.14 -3.07 13.21
N GLU A 14 29.98 -3.11 13.88
CA GLU A 14 28.67 -3.12 13.19
C GLU A 14 28.35 -1.75 12.57
N ALA A 15 28.69 -0.65 13.25
CA ALA A 15 28.47 0.70 12.73
C ALA A 15 29.34 1.02 11.49
N TYR A 16 30.59 0.55 11.45
CA TYR A 16 31.51 0.76 10.33
C TYR A 16 31.08 -0.05 9.10
N ALA A 17 30.60 -1.28 9.30
CA ALA A 17 29.99 -2.07 8.24
C ALA A 17 28.73 -1.40 7.69
N LEU A 18 27.87 -0.86 8.56
CA LEU A 18 26.64 -0.16 8.15
C LEU A 18 26.92 1.14 7.38
N VAL A 19 27.88 1.95 7.84
CA VAL A 19 28.32 3.18 7.16
C VAL A 19 28.98 2.85 5.81
N ALA A 20 29.81 1.81 5.75
CA ALA A 20 30.43 1.38 4.49
C ALA A 20 29.39 0.91 3.47
N ILE A 21 28.42 0.09 3.88
CA ILE A 21 27.30 -0.34 3.01
C ILE A 21 26.47 0.87 2.54
N GLY A 22 26.22 1.83 3.45
CA GLY A 22 25.52 3.08 3.12
C GLY A 22 26.26 3.90 2.06
N LEU A 23 27.57 4.11 2.22
CA LEU A 23 28.39 4.88 1.29
C LEU A 23 28.53 4.21 -0.09
N ILE A 24 28.64 2.88 -0.13
CA ILE A 24 28.62 2.09 -1.37
C ILE A 24 27.30 2.31 -2.12
N SER A 25 26.18 2.31 -1.39
CA SER A 25 24.84 2.51 -1.95
C SER A 25 24.62 3.94 -2.44
N PHE A 26 25.09 4.96 -1.69
CA PHE A 26 25.04 6.36 -2.14
C PHE A 26 25.85 6.58 -3.41
N ALA A 27 27.03 5.96 -3.53
CA ALA A 27 27.85 6.02 -4.73
C ALA A 27 27.16 5.37 -5.96
N ALA A 28 26.34 4.35 -5.75
CA ALA A 28 25.51 3.75 -6.79
C ALA A 28 24.37 4.69 -7.23
N VAL A 29 23.65 5.29 -6.29
CA VAL A 29 22.57 6.25 -6.59
C VAL A 29 23.11 7.49 -7.31
N ALA A 30 24.32 7.94 -6.96
CA ALA A 30 24.98 9.05 -7.62
C ALA A 30 25.19 8.84 -9.14
N GLN A 31 25.24 7.58 -9.62
CA GLN A 31 25.41 7.27 -11.05
C GLN A 31 24.24 7.74 -11.94
N PHE A 32 23.06 8.01 -11.36
CA PHE A 32 21.93 8.55 -12.11
C PHE A 32 22.06 10.05 -12.40
N ALA A 33 22.87 10.78 -11.62
CA ALA A 33 22.96 12.23 -11.70
C ALA A 33 23.39 12.76 -13.08
N PRO A 34 24.42 12.21 -13.77
CA PRO A 34 24.80 12.66 -15.11
C PRO A 34 23.68 12.57 -16.14
N ALA A 35 22.90 11.50 -16.13
CA ALA A 35 21.79 11.31 -17.07
C ALA A 35 20.61 12.25 -16.77
N ILE A 36 20.29 12.46 -15.49
CA ILE A 36 19.21 13.38 -15.07
C ILE A 36 19.57 14.82 -15.42
N ILE A 37 20.75 15.29 -14.99
CA ILE A 37 21.24 16.65 -15.29
C ILE A 37 21.39 16.82 -16.81
N GLY A 38 21.94 15.82 -17.49
CA GLY A 38 22.04 15.79 -18.94
C GLY A 38 20.70 15.95 -19.63
N GLY A 39 19.65 15.24 -19.18
CA GLY A 39 18.31 15.34 -19.75
C GLY A 39 17.64 16.70 -19.49
N MET A 40 17.97 17.39 -18.39
CA MET A 40 17.43 18.71 -18.06
C MET A 40 18.11 19.86 -18.82
N TYR A 41 19.42 19.77 -19.07
CA TYR A 41 20.21 20.89 -19.60
C TYR A 41 20.75 20.67 -21.02
N TRP A 42 20.85 19.42 -21.51
CA TRP A 42 21.45 19.11 -22.80
C TRP A 42 20.43 18.53 -23.79
N ARG A 43 20.01 19.38 -24.74
CA ARG A 43 19.07 19.03 -25.81
C ARG A 43 19.54 17.92 -26.77
N GLY A 44 20.83 17.60 -26.76
CA GLY A 44 21.43 16.54 -27.58
C GLY A 44 21.49 15.17 -26.90
N GLY A 45 20.99 15.03 -25.67
CA GLY A 45 20.99 13.76 -24.95
C GLY A 45 20.08 12.72 -25.60
N THR A 46 20.60 11.51 -25.82
CA THR A 46 19.82 10.38 -26.38
C THR A 46 19.53 9.34 -25.30
N ARG A 47 18.45 8.56 -25.45
CA ARG A 47 18.16 7.42 -24.54
C ARG A 47 19.28 6.39 -24.59
N GLY A 48 19.81 6.13 -25.79
CA GLY A 48 20.94 5.21 -25.99
C GLY A 48 22.19 5.66 -25.26
N GLY A 49 22.49 6.95 -25.28
CA GLY A 49 23.60 7.52 -24.52
C GLY A 49 23.39 7.40 -23.02
N ALA A 50 22.22 7.75 -22.50
CA ALA A 50 21.97 7.68 -21.06
C ALA A 50 22.14 6.24 -20.53
N LEU A 51 21.66 5.25 -21.29
CA LEU A 51 21.81 3.84 -20.95
C LEU A 51 23.26 3.37 -21.04
N ALA A 52 24.01 3.79 -22.07
CA ALA A 52 25.43 3.48 -22.19
C ALA A 52 26.26 4.11 -21.06
N GLY A 53 25.97 5.36 -20.68
CA GLY A 53 26.57 6.05 -19.55
C GLY A 53 26.32 5.33 -18.23
N LEU A 54 25.06 4.98 -17.94
CA LEU A 54 24.71 4.23 -16.74
C LEU A 54 25.43 2.88 -16.68
N LEU A 55 25.42 2.10 -17.77
CA LEU A 55 26.12 0.81 -17.80
C LEU A 55 27.63 0.97 -17.55
N ALA A 56 28.29 1.92 -18.22
CA ALA A 56 29.71 2.19 -18.03
C ALA A 56 30.03 2.60 -16.58
N GLY A 57 29.23 3.51 -16.01
CA GLY A 57 29.37 3.96 -14.63
C GLY A 57 29.19 2.84 -13.61
N PHE A 58 28.16 2.00 -13.77
CA PHE A 58 27.91 0.85 -12.89
C PHE A 58 28.98 -0.24 -13.01
N ILE A 59 29.54 -0.49 -14.20
CA ILE A 59 30.65 -1.44 -14.37
C ILE A 59 31.89 -0.96 -13.61
N VAL A 60 32.25 0.32 -13.78
CA VAL A 60 33.42 0.89 -13.11
C VAL A 60 33.21 0.98 -11.60
N TRP A 61 32.03 1.42 -11.13
CA TRP A 61 31.69 1.42 -9.70
C TRP A 61 31.72 0.01 -9.10
N GLY A 62 31.14 -0.95 -9.82
CA GLY A 62 31.12 -2.35 -9.40
C GLY A 62 32.53 -2.88 -9.22
N TYR A 63 33.40 -2.60 -10.19
CA TYR A 63 34.79 -3.03 -10.15
C TYR A 63 35.62 -2.32 -9.06
N THR A 64 35.46 -1.01 -8.90
CA THR A 64 36.33 -0.18 -8.04
C THR A 64 35.90 -0.09 -6.59
N LEU A 65 34.62 -0.37 -6.27
CA LEU A 65 34.07 -0.20 -4.93
C LEU A 65 33.29 -1.43 -4.42
N LEU A 66 32.41 -2.02 -5.25
CA LEU A 66 31.59 -3.17 -4.83
C LEU A 66 32.42 -4.46 -4.68
N LEU A 67 33.16 -4.85 -5.72
CA LEU A 67 33.98 -6.07 -5.69
C LEU A 67 35.05 -6.06 -4.58
N PRO A 68 35.81 -4.97 -4.37
CA PRO A 68 36.75 -4.86 -3.25
C PRO A 68 36.11 -5.03 -1.87
N SER A 69 34.87 -4.57 -1.70
CA SER A 69 34.15 -4.74 -0.43
C SER A 69 33.87 -6.22 -0.12
N PHE A 70 33.46 -7.01 -1.12
CA PHE A 70 33.26 -8.45 -0.98
C PHE A 70 34.57 -9.21 -0.73
N ALA A 71 35.65 -8.81 -1.40
CA ALA A 71 36.96 -9.41 -1.23
C ALA A 71 37.53 -9.14 0.19
N LYS A 72 37.43 -7.89 0.67
CA LYS A 72 37.77 -7.52 2.06
C LYS A 72 36.94 -8.28 3.10
N SER A 73 35.69 -8.63 2.78
CA SER A 73 34.82 -9.44 3.64
C SER A 73 35.09 -10.95 3.55
N GLY A 74 36.02 -11.40 2.72
CA GLY A 74 36.41 -12.81 2.56
C GLY A 74 35.52 -13.63 1.63
N TRP A 75 34.61 -13.00 0.88
CA TRP A 75 33.72 -13.69 -0.07
C TRP A 75 34.38 -13.95 -1.43
N LEU A 76 35.43 -13.21 -1.78
CA LEU A 76 36.14 -13.29 -3.06
C LEU A 76 37.67 -13.37 -2.84
N PRO A 77 38.42 -13.99 -3.78
CA PRO A 77 39.89 -13.98 -3.74
C PRO A 77 40.45 -12.56 -3.78
N ASN A 78 41.49 -12.27 -3.01
CA ASN A 78 42.09 -10.94 -2.92
C ASN A 78 43.13 -10.64 -4.03
N ASP A 79 43.42 -11.59 -4.91
CA ASP A 79 44.49 -11.47 -5.92
C ASP A 79 44.27 -10.31 -6.90
N PHE A 80 43.01 -10.02 -7.26
CA PHE A 80 42.69 -8.91 -8.16
C PHE A 80 42.89 -7.53 -7.52
N LEU A 81 42.93 -7.43 -6.18
CA LEU A 81 43.21 -6.17 -5.48
C LEU A 81 44.69 -5.81 -5.55
N THR A 82 45.56 -6.82 -5.51
CA THR A 82 47.02 -6.64 -5.48
C THR A 82 47.64 -6.70 -6.87
N GLN A 83 47.14 -7.53 -7.78
CA GLN A 83 47.69 -7.69 -9.14
C GLN A 83 46.87 -6.95 -10.21
N GLY A 84 45.69 -6.41 -9.86
CA GLY A 84 44.75 -5.82 -10.82
C GLY A 84 44.06 -6.85 -11.71
N LEU A 85 43.15 -6.38 -12.56
CA LEU A 85 42.45 -7.27 -13.49
C LEU A 85 43.45 -7.93 -14.46
N PHE A 86 43.37 -9.25 -14.63
CA PHE A 86 44.25 -10.05 -15.50
C PHE A 86 45.76 -9.96 -15.16
N GLY A 87 46.12 -9.55 -13.94
CA GLY A 87 47.52 -9.41 -13.52
C GLY A 87 48.20 -8.13 -14.02
N ILE A 88 47.41 -7.14 -14.48
CA ILE A 88 47.90 -5.83 -14.90
C ILE A 88 47.84 -4.85 -13.72
N ASP A 89 48.99 -4.45 -13.20
CA ASP A 89 49.11 -3.52 -12.06
C ASP A 89 48.36 -2.19 -12.25
N LEU A 90 48.23 -1.74 -13.50
CA LEU A 90 47.52 -0.51 -13.85
C LEU A 90 46.00 -0.62 -13.68
N LEU A 91 45.46 -1.84 -13.63
CA LEU A 91 44.03 -2.12 -13.48
C LEU A 91 43.67 -2.49 -12.04
N ARG A 92 44.42 -2.03 -11.03
CA ARG A 92 44.03 -2.25 -9.63
C ARG A 92 42.77 -1.45 -9.29
N PRO A 93 41.73 -2.06 -8.67
CA PRO A 93 40.45 -1.41 -8.38
C PRO A 93 40.54 -0.07 -7.62
N GLN A 94 41.45 0.01 -6.65
CA GLN A 94 41.61 1.19 -5.78
C GLN A 94 42.74 2.14 -6.25
N GLN A 95 43.44 1.76 -7.30
CA GLN A 95 44.58 2.49 -7.88
C GLN A 95 44.50 2.42 -9.40
N LEU A 96 43.30 2.59 -9.95
CA LEU A 96 43.06 2.49 -11.37
C LEU A 96 43.93 3.53 -12.09
N PHE A 97 44.67 3.08 -13.10
CA PHE A 97 45.66 3.87 -13.83
C PHE A 97 46.82 4.41 -12.98
N GLY A 98 47.15 3.76 -11.86
CA GLY A 98 48.25 4.14 -10.98
C GLY A 98 47.96 5.38 -10.13
N LEU A 99 46.71 5.85 -10.14
CA LEU A 99 46.30 7.02 -9.37
C LEU A 99 46.16 6.62 -7.89
N SER A 100 47.11 7.06 -7.07
CA SER A 100 47.20 6.77 -5.64
C SER A 100 47.09 8.06 -4.81
N GLY A 101 46.68 7.94 -3.54
CA GLY A 101 46.58 9.07 -2.61
C GLY A 101 45.19 9.67 -2.43
N ILE A 102 44.17 9.09 -3.06
CA ILE A 102 42.75 9.43 -2.82
C ILE A 102 42.04 8.28 -2.10
N ASP A 103 41.01 8.59 -1.33
CA ASP A 103 40.20 7.59 -0.64
C ASP A 103 39.39 6.72 -1.62
N GLU A 104 38.99 5.54 -1.17
CA GLU A 104 38.35 4.50 -1.98
C GLU A 104 37.03 4.99 -2.64
N ILE A 105 36.25 5.82 -1.94
CA ILE A 105 34.97 6.33 -2.44
C ILE A 105 35.20 7.42 -3.48
N SER A 106 36.10 8.37 -3.19
CA SER A 106 36.46 9.42 -4.15
C SER A 106 37.06 8.83 -5.44
N HIS A 107 37.90 7.80 -5.33
CA HIS A 107 38.46 7.09 -6.48
C HIS A 107 37.36 6.46 -7.34
N CYS A 108 36.44 5.75 -6.71
CA CYS A 108 35.30 5.15 -7.39
C CYS A 108 34.42 6.21 -8.08
N LEU A 109 34.01 7.25 -7.37
CA LEU A 109 33.15 8.31 -7.91
C LEU A 109 33.80 8.99 -9.11
N PHE A 110 35.09 9.32 -9.01
CA PHE A 110 35.83 9.96 -10.09
C PHE A 110 35.81 9.11 -11.37
N TRP A 111 36.23 7.85 -11.31
CA TRP A 111 36.32 7.00 -12.49
C TRP A 111 34.95 6.56 -13.02
N SER A 112 33.99 6.27 -12.14
CA SER A 112 32.64 5.90 -12.55
C SER A 112 31.91 7.07 -13.21
N PHE A 113 32.04 8.29 -12.69
CA PHE A 113 31.46 9.48 -13.33
C PHE A 113 32.14 9.82 -14.65
N LEU A 114 33.47 9.70 -14.71
CA LEU A 114 34.21 9.92 -15.96
C LEU A 114 33.74 8.96 -17.06
N ALA A 115 33.63 7.67 -16.74
CA ALA A 115 33.13 6.65 -17.66
C ALA A 115 31.66 6.90 -18.05
N ASN A 116 30.82 7.25 -17.08
CA ASN A 116 29.39 7.51 -17.28
C ASN A 116 29.16 8.72 -18.18
N ILE A 117 29.74 9.87 -17.86
CA ILE A 117 29.64 11.10 -18.66
C ILE A 117 30.26 10.88 -20.04
N GLY A 118 31.43 10.24 -20.11
CA GLY A 118 32.13 9.97 -21.37
C GLY A 118 31.30 9.10 -22.32
N ALA A 119 30.73 8.00 -21.83
CA ALA A 119 29.86 7.14 -22.62
C ALA A 119 28.52 7.82 -22.96
N TYR A 120 27.94 8.57 -22.01
CA TYR A 120 26.72 9.33 -22.25
C TYR A 120 26.87 10.34 -23.38
N VAL A 121 27.93 11.15 -23.32
CA VAL A 121 28.22 12.18 -24.33
C VAL A 121 28.65 11.53 -25.63
N GLY A 122 29.58 10.57 -25.59
CA GLY A 122 30.09 9.90 -26.79
C GLY A 122 28.99 9.22 -27.61
N VAL A 123 28.13 8.43 -26.98
CA VAL A 123 27.03 7.74 -27.68
C VAL A 123 25.95 8.72 -28.14
N SER A 124 25.65 9.76 -27.35
CA SER A 124 24.67 10.78 -27.75
C SER A 124 25.15 11.67 -28.90
N LEU A 125 26.47 11.87 -29.07
CA LEU A 125 27.03 12.59 -30.21
C LEU A 125 27.12 11.75 -31.49
N LEU A 126 27.13 10.41 -31.37
CA LEU A 126 27.30 9.49 -32.50
C LEU A 126 26.01 9.27 -33.31
N ARG A 127 24.83 9.59 -32.77
CA ARG A 127 23.55 9.51 -33.51
C ARG A 127 22.74 10.78 -33.35
N PRO A 128 22.13 11.31 -34.43
CA PRO A 128 21.12 12.35 -34.30
C PRO A 128 19.90 11.78 -33.54
N PRO A 129 19.29 12.57 -32.63
CA PRO A 129 18.15 12.12 -31.83
C PRO A 129 16.95 11.80 -32.74
N MET A 130 16.27 10.69 -32.42
CA MET A 130 15.06 10.26 -33.14
C MET A 130 13.90 11.23 -32.88
N VAL A 131 12.90 11.31 -33.77
CA VAL A 131 11.76 12.24 -33.66
C VAL A 131 11.02 12.13 -32.31
N ALA A 132 10.91 10.91 -31.76
CA ALA A 132 10.35 10.67 -30.42
C ALA A 132 11.23 11.22 -29.28
N GLU A 133 12.56 11.17 -29.43
CA GLU A 133 13.53 11.66 -28.44
C GLU A 133 13.60 13.19 -28.44
N ALA A 134 13.50 13.84 -29.61
CA ALA A 134 13.41 15.30 -29.73
C ALA A 134 12.13 15.87 -29.09
N THR A 135 11.02 15.12 -29.17
CA THR A 135 9.74 15.50 -28.55
C THR A 135 9.78 15.35 -27.02
N GLN A 136 10.50 14.36 -26.48
CA GLN A 136 10.70 14.23 -25.03
C GLN A 136 11.72 15.24 -24.46
N ALA A 137 12.81 15.51 -25.19
CA ALA A 137 13.83 16.47 -24.77
C ALA A 137 13.28 17.91 -24.69
N THR A 138 12.34 18.27 -25.57
CA THR A 138 11.68 19.58 -25.54
C THR A 138 10.75 19.73 -24.33
N VAL A 139 9.98 18.68 -23.96
CA VAL A 139 9.12 18.69 -22.77
C VAL A 139 9.92 18.83 -21.46
N PHE A 140 11.11 18.23 -21.38
CA PHE A 140 11.94 18.30 -20.17
C PHE A 140 12.79 19.57 -20.06
N VAL A 141 13.36 20.06 -21.17
CA VAL A 141 14.24 21.24 -21.16
C VAL A 141 13.45 22.54 -21.03
N ASP A 142 12.24 22.61 -21.59
CA ASP A 142 11.42 23.83 -21.55
C ASP A 142 10.52 23.90 -20.29
N ALA A 143 10.49 22.86 -19.43
CA ALA A 143 9.76 22.87 -18.16
C ALA A 143 10.26 23.91 -17.14
N LEU A 144 11.49 24.40 -17.30
CA LEU A 144 12.10 25.44 -16.45
C LEU A 144 12.02 26.86 -17.04
N GLN A 145 11.48 27.02 -18.25
CA GLN A 145 11.27 28.33 -18.88
C GLN A 145 9.81 28.77 -18.77
N GLU A 146 9.27 28.79 -17.55
CA GLU A 146 8.00 29.48 -17.28
C GLU A 146 8.23 30.98 -17.12
N SER A 147 7.87 31.76 -18.14
CA SER A 147 7.22 33.07 -18.03
C SER A 147 6.82 33.58 -19.43
N GLY A 148 5.85 32.91 -20.04
CA GLY A 148 5.15 33.37 -21.24
C GLY A 148 3.80 32.66 -21.32
N PRO A 149 2.69 33.35 -21.62
CA PRO A 149 1.37 32.74 -21.59
C PRO A 149 1.33 31.49 -22.48
N ILE A 150 0.77 30.40 -21.92
CA ILE A 150 0.69 29.01 -22.42
C ILE A 150 -0.09 28.92 -23.75
N GLY A 151 0.38 29.57 -24.81
CA GLY A 151 -0.38 29.61 -26.06
C GLY A 151 0.37 30.09 -27.30
N ALA A 152 1.62 30.54 -27.17
CA ALA A 152 2.40 31.01 -28.32
C ALA A 152 3.50 30.01 -28.72
N VAL A 153 3.16 28.72 -28.84
CA VAL A 153 4.08 27.73 -29.44
C VAL A 153 3.77 27.61 -30.93
N LEU A 154 4.70 28.13 -31.74
CA LEU A 154 4.93 27.87 -33.16
C LEU A 154 3.69 27.81 -34.08
N TRP A 155 3.24 28.97 -34.54
CA TRP A 155 2.46 29.05 -35.77
C TRP A 155 3.38 29.28 -36.97
N ARG A 156 3.41 28.31 -37.90
CA ARG A 156 4.07 28.41 -39.23
C ARG A 156 3.16 27.88 -40.36
N GLY A 157 1.85 27.86 -40.16
CA GLY A 157 0.88 27.37 -41.15
C GLY A 157 0.39 28.47 -42.09
N ARG A 158 0.37 28.20 -43.42
CA ARG A 158 -0.21 29.07 -44.47
C ARG A 158 -1.71 28.86 -44.63
N ALA A 159 -2.46 28.72 -43.54
CA ALA A 159 -3.91 28.57 -43.64
C ALA A 159 -4.51 29.86 -44.23
N LYS A 160 -5.42 29.73 -45.20
CA LYS A 160 -6.12 30.90 -45.73
C LYS A 160 -7.29 31.25 -44.82
N VAL A 161 -7.60 32.54 -44.75
CA VAL A 161 -8.77 33.05 -43.99
C VAL A 161 -10.07 32.41 -44.48
N SER A 162 -10.15 32.07 -45.78
CA SER A 162 -11.28 31.36 -46.38
C SER A 162 -11.56 30.01 -45.70
N ASP A 163 -10.51 29.27 -45.37
CA ASP A 163 -10.63 27.89 -44.90
C ASP A 163 -11.14 27.87 -43.44
N LEU A 164 -10.69 28.83 -42.64
CA LEU A 164 -11.20 29.06 -41.29
C LEU A 164 -12.64 29.58 -41.30
N GLN A 165 -12.98 30.47 -42.23
CA GLN A 165 -14.34 30.98 -42.38
C GLN A 165 -15.31 29.86 -42.82
N GLU A 166 -14.88 28.97 -43.72
CA GLU A 166 -15.66 27.80 -44.12
C GLU A 166 -15.86 26.83 -42.95
N LEU A 167 -14.79 26.53 -42.21
CA LEU A 167 -14.86 25.68 -41.01
C LEU A 167 -15.86 26.22 -40.00
N VAL A 168 -15.75 27.50 -39.63
CA VAL A 168 -16.68 28.15 -38.68
C VAL A 168 -18.11 28.18 -39.25
N GLY A 169 -18.24 28.40 -40.56
CA GLY A 169 -19.52 28.40 -41.28
C GLY A 169 -20.24 27.06 -41.25
N ARG A 170 -19.51 25.93 -41.27
CA ARG A 170 -20.10 24.59 -41.17
C ARG A 170 -20.80 24.33 -39.83
N PHE A 171 -20.36 24.96 -38.74
CA PHE A 171 -20.91 24.75 -37.40
C PHE A 171 -21.87 25.85 -36.94
N LEU A 172 -21.58 27.13 -37.24
CA LEU A 172 -22.39 28.27 -36.81
C LEU A 172 -23.32 28.82 -37.91
N GLY A 173 -23.20 28.32 -39.14
CA GLY A 173 -23.92 28.80 -40.32
C GLY A 173 -23.15 29.88 -41.09
N PRO A 174 -23.25 29.91 -42.44
CA PRO A 174 -22.41 30.74 -43.30
C PRO A 174 -22.59 32.24 -43.05
N ALA A 175 -23.83 32.71 -42.87
CA ALA A 175 -24.13 34.12 -42.62
C ALA A 175 -23.56 34.63 -41.27
N ARG A 176 -23.56 33.78 -40.23
CA ARG A 176 -23.02 34.15 -38.91
C ARG A 176 -21.49 34.17 -38.92
N ALA A 177 -20.87 33.21 -39.60
CA ALA A 177 -19.42 33.19 -39.78
C ALA A 177 -18.94 34.43 -40.55
N GLU A 178 -19.61 34.80 -41.66
CA GLU A 178 -19.26 35.97 -42.45
C GLU A 178 -19.35 37.27 -41.63
N VAL A 179 -20.43 37.46 -40.85
CA VAL A 179 -20.58 38.62 -39.96
C VAL A 179 -19.48 38.65 -38.88
N ALA A 180 -19.15 37.51 -38.28
CA ALA A 180 -18.13 37.42 -37.24
C ALA A 180 -16.72 37.74 -37.76
N PHE A 181 -16.34 37.19 -38.91
CA PHE A 181 -15.04 37.45 -39.55
C PHE A 181 -14.95 38.86 -40.12
N ALA A 182 -16.02 39.41 -40.70
CA ALA A 182 -16.09 40.81 -41.12
C ALA A 182 -16.02 41.78 -39.91
N GLY A 183 -16.59 41.39 -38.76
CA GLY A 183 -16.48 42.14 -37.50
C GLY A 183 -15.08 42.07 -36.88
N TYR A 184 -14.37 40.96 -37.07
CA TYR A 184 -12.96 40.81 -36.65
C TYR A 184 -12.02 41.65 -37.52
N ALA A 185 -12.18 41.59 -38.85
CA ALA A 185 -11.37 42.34 -39.82
C ALA A 185 -11.49 43.86 -39.63
N ARG A 186 -12.70 44.37 -39.39
CA ARG A 186 -12.95 45.79 -39.10
C ARG A 186 -12.27 46.28 -37.82
N ARG A 187 -12.18 45.42 -36.79
CA ARG A 187 -11.55 45.76 -35.49
C ARG A 187 -10.03 45.70 -35.51
N HIS A 188 -9.46 44.89 -36.39
CA HIS A 188 -8.01 44.64 -36.45
C HIS A 188 -7.34 45.22 -37.71
N GLY A 189 -8.02 46.13 -38.43
CA GLY A 189 -7.40 47.01 -39.44
C GLY A 189 -7.17 46.40 -40.82
N GLY A 190 -7.71 45.22 -41.12
CA GLY A 190 -7.56 44.58 -42.44
C GLY A 190 -8.49 45.22 -43.48
N ARG A 191 -7.92 45.92 -44.46
CA ARG A 191 -8.67 46.35 -45.66
C ARG A 191 -9.14 45.10 -46.42
N GLN A 192 -10.41 45.11 -46.80
CA GLN A 192 -11.04 44.06 -47.58
C GLN A 192 -10.31 43.90 -48.93
N GLY A 193 -9.63 42.77 -49.12
CA GLY A 193 -8.99 42.42 -50.39
C GLY A 193 -7.48 42.20 -50.35
N ASP A 194 -6.80 42.44 -49.24
CA ASP A 194 -5.40 41.99 -49.12
C ASP A 194 -5.36 40.51 -48.75
N LYS A 195 -4.40 39.77 -49.32
CA LYS A 195 -4.15 38.35 -49.01
C LYS A 195 -3.69 38.23 -47.57
N LEU A 196 -4.64 38.29 -46.64
CA LEU A 196 -4.41 38.07 -45.23
C LEU A 196 -4.12 36.58 -45.07
N GLU A 197 -2.87 36.25 -44.77
CA GLU A 197 -2.54 34.95 -44.22
C GLU A 197 -3.19 34.85 -42.83
N ALA A 198 -3.64 33.66 -42.44
CA ALA A 198 -4.21 33.51 -41.11
C ALA A 198 -3.11 33.71 -40.05
N ASP A 199 -3.17 34.84 -39.35
CA ASP A 199 -2.30 35.13 -38.22
C ASP A 199 -2.75 34.37 -36.96
N ALA A 200 -1.81 34.17 -36.03
CA ALA A 200 -1.98 33.54 -34.71
C ALA A 200 -3.32 33.86 -34.01
N ARG A 201 -3.71 35.13 -34.07
CA ARG A 201 -4.90 35.68 -33.40
C ARG A 201 -6.21 35.27 -34.08
N LEU A 202 -6.20 35.06 -35.39
CA LEU A 202 -7.40 34.73 -36.17
C LEU A 202 -7.88 33.29 -35.91
N VAL A 203 -6.98 32.32 -35.79
CA VAL A 203 -7.36 30.95 -35.38
C VAL A 203 -7.78 30.93 -33.94
N GLN A 204 -7.13 31.66 -33.03
CA GLN A 204 -7.58 31.69 -31.64
C GLN A 204 -9.01 32.25 -31.55
N PHE A 205 -9.32 33.25 -32.38
CA PHE A 205 -10.68 33.74 -32.57
C PHE A 205 -11.63 32.67 -33.14
N ALA A 206 -11.23 31.94 -34.19
CA ALA A 206 -12.02 30.85 -34.76
C ALA A 206 -12.24 29.68 -33.78
N GLU A 207 -11.22 29.27 -33.02
CA GLU A 207 -11.27 28.27 -31.97
C GLU A 207 -12.24 28.72 -30.86
N SER A 208 -12.21 30.00 -30.49
CA SER A 208 -13.13 30.55 -29.48
C SER A 208 -14.60 30.52 -29.95
N LEU A 209 -14.85 30.82 -31.23
CA LEU A 209 -16.19 30.73 -31.82
C LEU A 209 -16.70 29.29 -31.86
N LEU A 210 -15.84 28.34 -32.24
CA LEU A 210 -16.17 26.92 -32.29
C LEU A 210 -16.31 26.31 -30.89
N ALA A 211 -15.51 26.75 -29.91
CA ALA A 211 -15.57 26.25 -28.54
C ALA A 211 -16.95 26.47 -27.90
N GLY A 212 -17.63 27.56 -28.27
CA GLY A 212 -19.00 27.82 -27.84
C GLY A 212 -20.05 26.86 -28.41
N ALA A 213 -19.74 26.18 -29.52
CA ALA A 213 -20.65 25.24 -30.19
C ALA A 213 -20.30 23.77 -29.93
N ILE A 214 -19.01 23.41 -29.88
CA ILE A 214 -18.52 22.02 -29.83
C ILE A 214 -17.55 21.74 -28.66
N GLY A 215 -17.28 22.72 -27.80
CA GLY A 215 -16.32 22.60 -26.69
C GLY A 215 -14.87 22.88 -27.09
N SER A 216 -14.05 23.35 -26.14
CA SER A 216 -12.71 23.89 -26.41
C SER A 216 -11.71 22.86 -26.95
N ALA A 217 -11.72 21.62 -26.44
CA ALA A 217 -10.82 20.56 -26.90
C ALA A 217 -11.13 20.15 -28.36
N SER A 218 -12.41 19.97 -28.70
CA SER A 218 -12.85 19.63 -30.05
C SER A 218 -12.62 20.77 -31.03
N ALA A 219 -12.88 22.02 -30.62
CA ALA A 219 -12.60 23.21 -31.43
C ALA A 219 -11.12 23.30 -31.83
N ARG A 220 -10.21 23.02 -30.89
CA ARG A 220 -8.77 23.03 -31.15
C ARG A 220 -8.35 22.01 -32.21
N VAL A 221 -8.88 20.80 -32.14
CA VAL A 221 -8.60 19.73 -33.11
C VAL A 221 -9.11 20.08 -34.50
N MET A 222 -10.32 20.63 -34.60
CA MET A 222 -10.92 21.02 -35.88
C MET A 222 -10.19 22.19 -36.55
N VAL A 223 -9.74 23.17 -35.78
CA VAL A 223 -8.95 24.27 -36.36
C VAL A 223 -7.55 23.78 -36.77
N ALA A 224 -6.97 22.85 -36.01
CA ALA A 224 -5.70 22.21 -36.37
C ALA A 224 -5.79 21.34 -37.63
N SER A 225 -6.95 20.72 -37.92
CA SER A 225 -7.17 19.89 -39.12
C SER A 225 -7.34 20.71 -40.41
N VAL A 226 -7.76 21.97 -40.30
CA VAL A 226 -7.82 22.90 -41.45
C VAL A 226 -6.46 23.60 -41.65
N ALA A 227 -5.68 23.72 -40.59
CA ALA A 227 -4.33 24.28 -40.65
C ALA A 227 -3.25 23.29 -41.15
N LYS A 228 -3.58 22.00 -41.28
CA LYS A 228 -2.74 20.95 -41.85
C LYS A 228 -3.40 20.40 -43.12
N GLU A 229 -2.64 20.32 -44.20
CA GLU A 229 -3.04 19.60 -45.40
C GLU A 229 -3.21 18.10 -45.06
N GLU A 230 -4.43 17.70 -44.73
CA GLU A 230 -5.12 16.47 -45.13
C GLU A 230 -6.48 16.41 -44.37
N PRO A 231 -7.63 16.28 -45.04
CA PRO A 231 -8.90 16.19 -44.36
C PRO A 231 -8.95 14.89 -43.55
N LEU A 232 -9.13 15.00 -42.23
CA LEU A 232 -9.47 13.86 -41.37
C LEU A 232 -10.65 13.11 -42.01
N SER A 233 -10.45 11.81 -42.22
CA SER A 233 -11.51 10.97 -42.79
C SER A 233 -12.66 10.83 -41.79
N ILE A 234 -13.88 10.63 -42.28
CA ILE A 234 -15.04 10.31 -41.43
C ILE A 234 -14.75 9.07 -40.56
N GLU A 235 -13.91 8.17 -41.05
CA GLU A 235 -13.43 6.97 -40.35
C GLU A 235 -12.59 7.31 -39.11
N GLU A 236 -11.66 8.27 -39.19
CA GLU A 236 -10.85 8.70 -38.04
C GLU A 236 -11.69 9.41 -36.95
N VAL A 237 -12.69 10.19 -37.36
CA VAL A 237 -13.62 10.83 -36.41
C VAL A 237 -14.47 9.79 -35.69
N MET A 238 -14.94 8.78 -36.41
CA MET A 238 -15.68 7.66 -35.82
C MET A 238 -14.80 6.84 -34.87
N HIS A 239 -13.53 6.61 -35.22
CA HIS A 239 -12.57 5.93 -34.33
C HIS A 239 -12.36 6.68 -33.01
N ILE A 240 -12.18 8.00 -33.06
CA ILE A 240 -12.02 8.81 -31.84
C ILE A 240 -13.30 8.78 -30.98
N LEU A 241 -14.47 8.83 -31.61
CA LEU A 241 -15.75 8.76 -30.90
C LEU A 241 -15.95 7.38 -30.24
N ASP A 242 -15.61 6.31 -30.94
CA ASP A 242 -15.67 4.94 -30.42
C ASP A 242 -14.69 4.75 -29.26
N GLU A 243 -13.46 5.25 -29.38
CA GLU A 243 -12.45 5.19 -28.33
C GLU A 243 -12.87 6.00 -27.08
N ALA A 244 -13.43 7.19 -27.26
CA ALA A 244 -13.98 8.00 -26.17
C ALA A 244 -15.21 7.35 -25.51
N SER A 245 -16.06 6.69 -26.31
CA SER A 245 -17.21 5.94 -25.81
C SER A 245 -16.75 4.74 -24.97
N GLN A 246 -15.80 3.94 -25.49
CA GLN A 246 -15.22 2.80 -24.79
C GLN A 246 -14.57 3.19 -23.47
N LEU A 247 -13.78 4.28 -23.44
CA LEU A 247 -13.17 4.81 -22.22
C LEU A 247 -14.23 5.17 -21.17
N ARG A 248 -15.35 5.78 -21.56
CA ARG A 248 -16.46 6.09 -20.63
C ARG A 248 -17.10 4.82 -20.08
N THR A 249 -17.35 3.82 -20.92
CA THR A 249 -17.94 2.55 -20.48
C THR A 249 -17.01 1.85 -19.50
N TYR A 250 -15.71 1.79 -19.81
CA TYR A 250 -14.69 1.21 -18.95
C TYR A 250 -14.58 1.96 -17.62
N SER A 251 -14.60 3.30 -17.64
CA SER A 251 -14.58 4.11 -16.41
C SER A 251 -15.79 3.82 -15.52
N ARG A 252 -16.99 3.65 -16.09
CA ARG A 252 -18.19 3.29 -15.33
C ARG A 252 -18.11 1.89 -14.74
N GLU A 253 -17.59 0.92 -15.50
CA GLU A 253 -17.37 -0.43 -14.99
C GLU A 253 -16.35 -0.47 -13.86
N LEU A 254 -15.27 0.30 -13.98
CA LEU A 254 -14.25 0.42 -12.96
C LEU A 254 -14.79 1.05 -11.68
N GLU A 255 -15.58 2.12 -11.80
CA GLU A 255 -16.28 2.73 -10.67
C GLU A 255 -17.25 1.74 -9.99
N ARG A 256 -18.01 0.97 -10.77
CA ARG A 256 -18.91 -0.06 -10.23
C ARG A 256 -18.12 -1.12 -9.45
N LYS A 257 -17.08 -1.70 -10.06
CA LYS A 257 -16.21 -2.69 -9.40
C LYS A 257 -15.55 -2.12 -8.15
N SER A 258 -15.12 -0.86 -8.19
CA SER A 258 -14.55 -0.19 -7.01
C SER A 258 -15.58 -0.11 -5.88
N ARG A 259 -16.83 0.26 -6.17
CA ARG A 259 -17.90 0.33 -5.16
C ARG A 259 -18.24 -1.05 -4.60
N GLU A 260 -18.36 -2.07 -5.45
CA GLU A 260 -18.58 -3.46 -5.04
C GLU A 260 -17.45 -3.96 -4.15
N LEU A 261 -16.20 -3.68 -4.51
CA LEU A 261 -15.03 -4.05 -3.71
C LEU A 261 -15.04 -3.34 -2.35
N THR A 262 -15.31 -2.03 -2.32
CA THR A 262 -15.40 -1.28 -1.07
C THR A 262 -16.51 -1.83 -0.15
N ALA A 263 -17.69 -2.16 -0.71
CA ALA A 263 -18.77 -2.76 0.06
C ALA A 263 -18.37 -4.12 0.63
N ALA A 264 -17.79 -5.01 -0.19
CA ALA A 264 -17.32 -6.32 0.25
C ALA A 264 -16.23 -6.21 1.33
N THR A 265 -15.30 -5.25 1.22
CA THR A 265 -14.26 -5.04 2.24
C THR A 265 -14.82 -4.56 3.56
N LEU A 266 -15.89 -3.74 3.54
CA LEU A 266 -16.56 -3.30 4.76
C LEU A 266 -17.25 -4.47 5.46
N GLU A 267 -18.01 -5.28 4.70
CA GLU A 267 -18.67 -6.48 5.23
C GLU A 267 -17.67 -7.47 5.83
N LEU A 268 -16.55 -7.71 5.12
CA LEU A 268 -15.50 -8.61 5.60
C LEU A 268 -14.83 -8.09 6.88
N ARG A 269 -14.67 -6.77 6.98
CA ARG A 269 -14.13 -6.13 8.18
C ARG A 269 -15.09 -6.24 9.36
N GLU A 270 -16.37 -5.97 9.17
CA GLU A 270 -17.38 -6.15 10.23
C GLU A 270 -17.44 -7.61 10.70
N ALA A 271 -17.39 -8.57 9.78
CA ALA A 271 -17.36 -9.98 10.13
C ALA A 271 -16.09 -10.36 10.93
N ASN A 272 -14.93 -9.79 10.56
CA ASN A 272 -13.68 -10.02 11.29
C ASN A 272 -13.71 -9.40 12.68
N GLU A 273 -14.24 -8.18 12.82
CA GLU A 273 -14.39 -7.50 14.11
C GLU A 273 -15.29 -8.31 15.06
N ARG A 274 -16.42 -8.84 14.57
CA ARG A 274 -17.29 -9.74 15.35
C ARG A 274 -16.58 -11.04 15.74
N LEU A 275 -15.79 -11.61 14.84
CA LEU A 275 -15.03 -12.83 15.12
C LEU A 275 -13.96 -12.60 16.19
N GLN A 276 -13.25 -11.47 16.12
CA GLN A 276 -12.27 -11.09 17.15
C GLN A 276 -12.93 -10.82 18.50
N GLU A 277 -14.13 -10.24 18.52
CA GLU A 277 -14.89 -10.05 19.75
C GLU A 277 -15.27 -11.40 20.38
N LEU A 278 -15.74 -12.36 19.58
CA LEU A 278 -16.03 -13.73 20.03
C LEU A 278 -14.77 -14.43 20.55
N ASP A 279 -13.64 -14.31 19.86
CA ASP A 279 -12.38 -14.90 20.31
C ASP A 279 -11.91 -14.29 21.65
N ARG A 280 -12.06 -12.98 21.85
CA ARG A 280 -11.75 -12.34 23.14
C ARG A 280 -12.64 -12.86 24.26
N VAL A 281 -13.95 -12.94 24.04
CA VAL A 281 -14.89 -13.48 25.04
C VAL A 281 -14.54 -14.92 25.39
N LYS A 282 -14.18 -15.73 24.40
CA LYS A 282 -13.71 -17.10 24.61
C LYS A 282 -12.43 -17.16 25.45
N ASP A 283 -11.45 -16.31 25.15
CA ASP A 283 -10.20 -16.24 25.93
C ASP A 283 -10.46 -15.81 27.38
N ASP A 284 -11.35 -14.83 27.60
CA ASP A 284 -11.75 -14.37 28.92
C ASP A 284 -12.45 -15.48 29.72
N ILE A 285 -13.37 -16.23 29.09
CA ILE A 285 -14.03 -17.38 29.71
C ILE A 285 -13.00 -18.45 30.09
N MET A 286 -12.11 -18.82 29.16
CA MET A 286 -11.08 -19.85 29.41
C MET A 286 -10.13 -19.44 30.55
N SER A 287 -9.76 -18.17 30.62
CA SER A 287 -8.97 -17.61 31.70
C SER A 287 -9.71 -17.72 33.04
N SER A 288 -10.98 -17.30 33.08
CA SER A 288 -11.83 -17.34 34.27
C SER A 288 -12.02 -18.77 34.79
N VAL A 289 -12.36 -19.71 33.91
CA VAL A 289 -12.50 -21.15 34.23
C VAL A 289 -11.20 -21.69 34.83
N THR A 290 -10.04 -21.34 34.25
CA THR A 290 -8.74 -21.78 34.77
C THR A 290 -8.48 -21.25 36.19
N HIS A 291 -8.85 -20.01 36.48
CA HIS A 291 -8.73 -19.42 37.82
C HIS A 291 -9.66 -20.06 38.85
N GLU A 292 -10.93 -20.28 38.46
CA GLU A 292 -11.95 -20.97 39.25
C GLU A 292 -11.55 -22.40 39.61
N LEU A 293 -10.86 -23.12 38.70
CA LEU A 293 -10.38 -24.48 38.95
C LEU A 293 -9.07 -24.53 39.76
N ARG A 294 -8.17 -23.55 39.60
CA ARG A 294 -6.87 -23.53 40.31
C ARG A 294 -7.05 -23.37 41.81
N THR A 295 -8.02 -22.58 42.25
CA THR A 295 -8.28 -22.28 43.66
C THR A 295 -8.63 -23.52 44.49
N PRO A 296 -9.67 -24.32 44.16
CA PRO A 296 -10.00 -25.54 44.88
C PRO A 296 -8.87 -26.57 44.82
N LEU A 297 -8.19 -26.69 43.66
CA LEU A 297 -7.04 -27.60 43.51
C LEU A 297 -5.89 -27.23 44.45
N THR A 298 -5.62 -25.93 44.63
CA THR A 298 -4.58 -25.44 45.54
C THR A 298 -4.94 -25.75 46.99
N SER A 299 -6.21 -25.56 47.38
CA SER A 299 -6.71 -25.90 48.72
C SER A 299 -6.63 -27.40 48.99
N ILE A 300 -7.09 -28.25 48.07
CA ILE A 300 -7.00 -29.71 48.17
C ILE A 300 -5.55 -30.14 48.36
N ARG A 301 -4.64 -29.58 47.57
CA ARG A 301 -3.21 -29.88 47.67
C ARG A 301 -2.64 -29.45 49.02
N ALA A 302 -2.95 -28.22 49.48
CA ALA A 302 -2.45 -27.71 50.76
C ALA A 302 -2.93 -28.55 51.95
N PHE A 303 -4.23 -28.88 52.01
CA PHE A 303 -4.77 -29.73 53.08
C PHE A 303 -4.22 -31.17 53.01
N SER A 304 -4.01 -31.70 51.82
CA SER A 304 -3.38 -33.01 51.63
C SER A 304 -1.92 -33.02 52.08
N GLU A 305 -1.16 -31.96 51.78
CA GLU A 305 0.24 -31.78 52.24
C GLU A 305 0.29 -31.68 53.77
N LEU A 306 -0.60 -30.89 54.40
CA LEU A 306 -0.68 -30.79 55.87
C LEU A 306 -0.99 -32.13 56.54
N LEU A 307 -1.92 -32.91 55.99
CA LEU A 307 -2.28 -34.24 56.51
C LEU A 307 -1.15 -35.26 56.34
N ARG A 308 -0.32 -35.12 55.30
CA ARG A 308 0.83 -35.99 55.02
C ARG A 308 2.01 -35.64 55.92
N ASP A 309 2.29 -34.36 56.10
CA ASP A 309 3.49 -33.87 56.77
C ASP A 309 3.38 -33.93 58.30
N ASP A 310 2.16 -33.98 58.88
CA ASP A 310 1.92 -34.26 60.30
C ASP A 310 1.07 -35.54 60.54
N PRO A 311 1.71 -36.72 60.62
CA PRO A 311 1.02 -37.98 60.90
C PRO A 311 0.43 -38.09 62.31
N LYS A 312 0.82 -37.21 63.25
CA LYS A 312 0.37 -37.23 64.66
C LYS A 312 -0.68 -36.15 64.95
N MET A 313 -1.21 -35.51 63.92
CA MET A 313 -2.25 -34.50 64.01
C MET A 313 -3.46 -34.96 64.84
N HIS A 314 -4.02 -34.05 65.63
CA HIS A 314 -5.18 -34.30 66.47
C HIS A 314 -6.40 -34.70 65.62
N LEU A 315 -7.15 -35.72 66.06
CA LEU A 315 -8.26 -36.33 65.31
C LEU A 315 -9.29 -35.32 64.76
N PRO A 316 -9.82 -34.38 65.58
CA PRO A 316 -10.71 -33.31 65.12
C PRO A 316 -10.17 -32.45 63.97
N ASP A 317 -8.88 -32.07 64.01
CA ASP A 317 -8.28 -31.25 62.95
C ASP A 317 -8.08 -32.07 61.67
N ARG A 318 -7.77 -33.36 61.82
CA ARG A 318 -7.67 -34.32 60.72
C ARG A 318 -9.00 -34.52 60.00
N GLU A 319 -10.08 -34.73 60.76
CA GLU A 319 -11.44 -34.85 60.22
C GLU A 319 -11.88 -33.57 59.54
N ARG A 320 -11.56 -32.41 60.11
CA ARG A 320 -11.83 -31.10 59.50
C ARG A 320 -11.14 -30.93 58.14
N PHE A 321 -9.84 -31.23 58.04
CA PHE A 321 -9.11 -31.11 56.77
C PHE A 321 -9.59 -32.12 55.71
N LEU A 322 -9.92 -33.35 56.11
CA LEU A 322 -10.56 -34.33 55.21
C LEU A 322 -11.92 -33.81 54.71
N GLY A 323 -12.74 -33.23 55.58
CA GLY A 323 -14.01 -32.60 55.20
C GLY A 323 -13.83 -31.45 54.21
N LEU A 324 -12.79 -30.61 54.40
CA LEU A 324 -12.46 -29.53 53.46
C LEU A 324 -11.98 -30.05 52.10
N ILE A 325 -11.25 -31.16 52.04
CA ILE A 325 -10.86 -31.81 50.78
C ILE A 325 -12.08 -32.32 50.03
N VAL A 326 -13.01 -32.99 50.73
CA VAL A 326 -14.26 -33.49 50.14
C VAL A 326 -15.10 -32.35 49.57
N SER A 327 -15.29 -31.27 50.35
CA SER A 327 -16.10 -30.13 49.90
C SER A 327 -15.50 -29.40 48.69
N GLU A 328 -14.17 -29.25 48.63
CA GLU A 328 -13.50 -28.66 47.46
C GLU A 328 -13.53 -29.59 46.24
N THR A 329 -13.53 -30.91 46.44
CA THR A 329 -13.68 -31.89 45.35
C THR A 329 -15.09 -31.81 44.75
N GLU A 330 -16.13 -31.74 45.59
CA GLU A 330 -17.51 -31.53 45.14
C GLU A 330 -17.69 -30.19 44.42
N ARG A 331 -17.04 -29.13 44.92
CA ARG A 331 -17.04 -27.82 44.27
C ARG A 331 -16.39 -27.88 42.88
N LEU A 332 -15.24 -28.55 42.75
CA LEU A 332 -14.57 -28.76 41.46
C LEU A 332 -15.47 -29.51 40.47
N THR A 333 -16.15 -30.57 40.92
CA THR A 333 -17.10 -31.32 40.09
C THR A 333 -18.26 -30.44 39.59
N ARG A 334 -18.82 -29.59 40.47
CA ARG A 334 -19.86 -28.63 40.06
C ARG A 334 -19.34 -27.65 38.99
N LEU A 335 -18.15 -27.09 39.16
CA LEU A 335 -17.54 -26.16 38.20
C LEU A 335 -17.26 -26.81 36.84
N ILE A 336 -16.76 -28.04 36.83
CA ILE A 336 -16.51 -28.80 35.59
C ILE A 336 -17.83 -29.03 34.83
N ASN A 337 -18.87 -29.48 35.54
CA ASN A 337 -20.18 -29.72 34.93
C ASN A 337 -20.79 -28.43 34.37
N GLN A 338 -20.71 -27.32 35.09
CA GLN A 338 -21.16 -26.01 34.61
C GLN A 338 -20.43 -25.57 33.33
N THR A 339 -19.12 -25.79 33.26
CA THR A 339 -18.32 -25.46 32.08
C THR A 339 -18.68 -26.34 30.88
N LEU A 340 -18.89 -27.64 31.10
CA LEU A 340 -19.30 -28.59 30.06
C LEU A 340 -20.71 -28.30 29.54
N ASP A 341 -21.63 -27.92 30.42
CA ASP A 341 -22.98 -27.52 30.06
C ASP A 341 -22.97 -26.25 29.21
N LEU A 342 -22.18 -25.25 29.60
CA LEU A 342 -21.99 -24.04 28.80
C LEU A 342 -21.46 -24.36 27.39
N ALA A 343 -20.43 -25.21 27.28
CA ALA A 343 -19.87 -25.63 26.00
C ALA A 343 -20.88 -26.41 25.13
N LYS A 344 -21.76 -27.21 25.73
CA LYS A 344 -22.84 -27.92 25.01
C LYS A 344 -23.90 -26.94 24.47
N ILE A 345 -24.24 -25.91 25.25
CA ILE A 345 -25.17 -24.86 24.85
C ILE A 345 -24.58 -24.05 23.69
N GLU A 346 -23.32 -23.61 23.79
CA GLU A 346 -22.65 -22.82 22.74
C GLU A 346 -22.46 -23.59 21.43
N SER A 347 -22.23 -24.91 21.50
CA SER A 347 -22.10 -25.75 20.30
C SER A 347 -23.44 -26.15 19.67
N GLY A 348 -24.57 -25.74 20.25
CA GLY A 348 -25.91 -26.10 19.78
C GLY A 348 -26.24 -27.60 19.95
N ARG A 349 -25.48 -28.32 20.78
CA ARG A 349 -25.64 -29.77 21.05
C ARG A 349 -26.23 -30.04 22.43
N ALA A 350 -26.93 -29.06 23.00
CA ALA A 350 -27.71 -29.30 24.21
C ALA A 350 -28.88 -30.23 23.86
N ASP A 351 -28.81 -31.47 24.29
CA ASP A 351 -29.94 -32.41 24.21
C ASP A 351 -30.96 -32.01 25.28
N TRP A 352 -32.13 -31.56 24.84
CA TRP A 352 -33.25 -31.20 25.72
C TRP A 352 -34.22 -32.37 25.77
N ASN A 353 -34.41 -32.97 26.95
CA ASN A 353 -35.41 -34.00 27.14
C ASN A 353 -36.73 -33.37 27.56
N ALA A 354 -37.36 -32.66 26.63
CA ALA A 354 -38.63 -32.00 26.89
C ALA A 354 -39.77 -33.03 27.09
N CYS A 355 -40.31 -33.09 28.30
CA CYS A 355 -41.49 -33.87 28.65
C CYS A 355 -42.57 -32.98 29.26
N GLU A 356 -43.79 -33.50 29.33
CA GLU A 356 -44.93 -32.83 29.95
C GLU A 356 -44.78 -32.93 31.48
N LEU A 357 -44.68 -31.77 32.15
CA LEU A 357 -44.34 -31.63 33.57
C LEU A 357 -45.51 -31.03 34.34
N ASP A 358 -45.79 -31.55 35.53
CA ASP A 358 -46.54 -30.81 36.55
C ASP A 358 -45.59 -29.88 37.31
N LEU A 359 -45.77 -28.57 37.10
CA LEU A 359 -44.95 -27.54 37.75
C LEU A 359 -45.09 -27.57 39.28
N LYS A 360 -46.26 -27.97 39.80
CA LYS A 360 -46.49 -28.09 41.24
C LYS A 360 -45.57 -29.13 41.85
N GLU A 361 -45.48 -30.29 41.22
CA GLU A 361 -44.64 -31.40 41.68
C GLU A 361 -43.16 -31.02 41.69
N VAL A 362 -42.69 -30.32 40.66
CA VAL A 362 -41.29 -29.86 40.56
C VAL A 362 -40.95 -28.86 41.67
N ILE A 363 -41.84 -27.90 41.94
CA ILE A 363 -41.65 -26.90 43.00
C ILE A 363 -41.65 -27.57 44.38
N GLU A 364 -42.60 -28.46 44.66
CA GLU A 364 -42.68 -29.18 45.93
C GLU A 364 -41.44 -30.06 46.17
N GLN A 365 -40.95 -30.77 45.15
CA GLN A 365 -39.73 -31.58 45.24
C GLN A 365 -38.49 -30.72 45.48
N SER A 366 -38.39 -29.57 44.81
CA SER A 366 -37.27 -28.64 44.97
C SER A 366 -37.21 -28.05 46.38
N VAL A 367 -38.35 -27.69 46.94
CA VAL A 367 -38.47 -27.15 48.30
C VAL A 367 -38.19 -28.24 49.34
N ALA A 368 -38.67 -29.47 49.11
CA ALA A 368 -38.37 -30.60 49.97
C ALA A 368 -36.87 -30.93 49.99
N ALA A 369 -36.23 -30.95 48.82
CA ALA A 369 -34.79 -31.23 48.67
C ALA A 369 -33.92 -30.17 49.36
N THR A 370 -34.37 -28.91 49.40
CA THR A 370 -33.65 -27.80 50.04
C THR A 370 -34.09 -27.52 51.48
N SER A 371 -35.06 -28.26 52.01
CA SER A 371 -35.65 -28.05 53.34
C SER A 371 -34.64 -28.04 54.50
N GLN A 372 -33.55 -28.80 54.38
CA GLN A 372 -32.47 -28.86 55.37
C GLN A 372 -31.72 -27.52 55.50
N LEU A 373 -31.43 -26.86 54.38
CA LEU A 373 -30.73 -25.56 54.32
C LEU A 373 -31.53 -24.45 55.02
N PHE A 374 -32.85 -24.48 54.88
CA PHE A 374 -33.72 -23.50 55.54
C PHE A 374 -33.77 -23.70 57.05
N ARG A 375 -33.77 -24.96 57.52
CA ARG A 375 -33.72 -25.27 58.96
C ARG A 375 -32.40 -24.85 59.60
N GLU A 376 -31.27 -25.08 58.93
CA GLU A 376 -29.95 -24.68 59.42
C GLU A 376 -29.80 -23.16 59.57
N LYS A 377 -30.57 -22.38 58.81
CA LYS A 377 -30.56 -20.92 58.83
C LYS A 377 -31.76 -20.28 59.55
N GLU A 378 -32.59 -21.09 60.23
CA GLU A 378 -33.84 -20.65 60.87
C GLU A 378 -34.78 -19.86 59.93
N ALA A 379 -34.76 -20.18 58.63
CA ALA A 379 -35.58 -19.54 57.61
C ALA A 379 -36.90 -20.28 57.39
N HIS A 380 -37.99 -19.54 57.19
CA HIS A 380 -39.30 -20.09 56.86
C HIS A 380 -39.58 -19.93 55.36
N VAL A 381 -40.08 -21.00 54.73
CA VAL A 381 -40.49 -21.00 53.31
C VAL A 381 -41.99 -21.22 53.27
N ASP A 382 -42.69 -20.26 52.68
CA ASP A 382 -44.13 -20.33 52.43
C ASP A 382 -44.38 -20.61 50.95
N LEU A 383 -45.26 -21.55 50.64
CA LEU A 383 -45.60 -21.95 49.27
C LEU A 383 -47.04 -21.54 48.96
N ASP A 384 -47.18 -20.43 48.25
CA ASP A 384 -48.46 -19.96 47.71
C ASP A 384 -48.59 -20.41 46.24
N LEU A 385 -49.19 -21.59 46.04
CA LEU A 385 -49.38 -22.21 44.73
C LEU A 385 -50.88 -22.34 44.41
N PRO A 386 -51.33 -21.92 43.21
CA PRO A 386 -52.72 -22.10 42.81
C PRO A 386 -53.05 -23.60 42.63
N ASP A 387 -54.29 -23.97 42.94
CA ASP A 387 -54.75 -25.38 42.97
C ASP A 387 -54.65 -26.10 41.62
N ASN A 388 -54.63 -25.36 40.51
CA ASN A 388 -54.61 -25.91 39.16
C ASN A 388 -53.56 -25.21 38.30
N LEU A 389 -52.32 -25.71 38.37
CA LEU A 389 -51.22 -25.25 37.53
C LEU A 389 -51.26 -26.00 36.18
N PRO A 390 -51.04 -25.30 35.05
CA PRO A 390 -50.99 -25.96 33.74
C PRO A 390 -49.77 -26.87 33.64
N LEU A 391 -49.94 -28.01 32.95
CA LEU A 391 -48.81 -28.83 32.51
C LEU A 391 -47.95 -28.02 31.54
N ILE A 392 -46.63 -28.01 31.76
CA ILE A 392 -45.68 -27.32 30.90
C ILE A 392 -44.79 -28.32 30.17
N MET A 393 -44.32 -27.96 28.99
CA MET A 393 -43.28 -28.72 28.30
C MET A 393 -41.91 -28.19 28.72
N GLY A 394 -41.07 -29.04 29.30
CA GLY A 394 -39.70 -28.67 29.67
C GLY A 394 -38.86 -29.87 30.06
N ASP A 395 -37.60 -29.65 30.39
CA ASP A 395 -36.70 -30.69 30.86
C ASP A 395 -36.67 -30.66 32.39
N ARG A 396 -37.14 -31.74 33.03
CA ARG A 396 -37.31 -31.84 34.49
C ARG A 396 -35.98 -31.67 35.23
N ASP A 397 -34.85 -32.10 34.66
CA ASP A 397 -33.55 -32.04 35.35
C ASP A 397 -32.88 -30.66 35.21
N ARG A 398 -33.37 -29.82 34.28
CA ARG A 398 -32.84 -28.48 34.00
C ARG A 398 -33.69 -27.36 34.62
N LEU A 399 -34.95 -27.63 34.96
CA LEU A 399 -35.87 -26.77 35.71
C LEU A 399 -35.63 -26.93 37.22
#